data_AF-A0A496ZTJ6-F1
#
_entry.id   AF-A0A496ZTJ6-F1
#
_cell.length_a   1.000
_cell.length_b   1.000
_cell.length_c   1.000
_cell.angle_alpha   90.00
_cell.angle_beta   90.00
_cell.angle_gamma   90.00
#
_symmetry.space_group_name_H-M   'P 1'
#
loop_
_entity.id
_entity.type
_entity.pdbx_description
1 polymer ?
#
loop_
_entity_poly.entity_id
_entity_poly.type
_entity_poly.pdbx_seq_one_letter_code
_entity_poly.pdbx_strand_id
1 'polypeptide(L)'
;MAIADDVAIDYVNKIIARDSSPSSTVYSVNALYSYLMDTFDELTQMDDQIPMSAQTPTSYTMTNGWYIRQDLTQFLEGGAIQTSGYADEIHTLILDGTYAGPDEANIGEQVTDDSSDVGALLDYDNTAQVWFVRVGGSTVIADGSVMSINGDAGVTGDASGDSVTGEAIFANPYTLGSINGSPSMYIYQDGVLITSWWSAGHFDILLKVKEGGVDIDSKKI
;
A
#
# COMPACT_ATOMS: atom_id res chain seq x y z
N MET A 1 16.54 15.11 6.35
CA MET A 1 15.38 15.11 7.26
C MET A 1 15.30 13.73 7.91
N ALA A 2 14.69 13.59 9.07
CA ALA A 2 14.56 12.27 9.69
C ALA A 2 13.36 11.54 9.10
N ILE A 3 13.46 10.22 8.94
CA ILE A 3 12.35 9.40 8.46
C ILE A 3 11.13 9.48 9.39
N ALA A 4 11.37 9.69 10.69
CA ALA A 4 10.33 9.90 11.71
C ALA A 4 9.47 11.16 11.48
N ASP A 5 9.95 12.12 10.68
CA ASP A 5 9.18 13.32 10.33
C ASP A 5 8.22 13.06 9.15
N ASP A 6 8.43 11.98 8.40
CA ASP A 6 7.80 11.70 7.11
C ASP A 6 6.89 10.46 7.12
N VAL A 7 6.92 9.68 8.20
CA VAL A 7 6.19 8.43 8.37
C VAL A 7 5.23 8.56 9.55
N ALA A 8 3.97 8.23 9.33
CA ALA A 8 2.95 8.13 10.37
C ALA A 8 2.60 6.66 10.64
N ILE A 9 2.34 6.35 11.91
CA ILE A 9 1.95 5.01 12.37
C ILE A 9 0.60 5.13 13.07
N ASP A 10 -0.41 4.49 12.50
CA ASP A 10 -1.70 4.27 13.14
C ASP A 10 -1.69 2.92 13.83
N TYR A 11 -1.52 2.95 15.15
CA TYR A 11 -1.47 1.74 15.99
C TYR A 11 -2.84 1.06 16.12
N VAL A 12 -3.94 1.80 15.94
CA VAL A 12 -5.30 1.25 16.08
C VAL A 12 -5.66 0.44 14.84
N ASN A 13 -5.49 1.03 13.66
CA ASN A 13 -5.81 0.37 12.40
C ASN A 13 -4.63 -0.43 11.82
N LYS A 14 -3.48 -0.42 12.50
CA LYS A 14 -2.21 -1.04 12.10
C LYS A 14 -1.78 -0.60 10.69
N ILE A 15 -1.69 0.72 10.49
CA ILE A 15 -1.31 1.33 9.20
C ILE A 15 0.03 2.05 9.35
N ILE A 16 0.90 1.87 8.36
CA ILE A 16 2.12 2.66 8.18
C ILE A 16 1.96 3.47 6.89
N ALA A 17 1.98 4.78 7.02
CA ALA A 17 1.64 5.74 5.99
C ALA A 17 2.70 6.84 5.89
N ARG A 18 2.58 7.72 4.90
CA ARG A 18 3.23 9.01 4.98
C ARG A 18 2.56 9.90 6.03
N ASP A 19 3.34 10.77 6.65
CA ASP A 19 2.78 11.81 7.51
C ASP A 19 1.90 12.79 6.70
N SER A 20 1.04 13.52 7.39
CA SER A 20 0.18 14.59 6.87
C SER A 20 0.94 15.74 6.16
N SER A 21 2.20 15.98 6.50
CA SER A 21 3.02 17.06 5.91
C SER A 21 4.44 16.60 5.59
N PRO A 22 4.60 15.65 4.66
CA PRO A 22 5.83 14.89 4.58
C PRO A 22 6.71 15.46 3.44
N SER A 23 8.04 15.35 3.52
CA SER A 23 8.96 15.89 2.51
C SER A 23 9.03 15.04 1.24
N SER A 24 9.76 15.51 0.22
CA SER A 24 10.08 14.69 -0.96
C SER A 24 11.33 13.80 -0.77
N THR A 25 11.79 13.58 0.46
CA THR A 25 12.98 12.76 0.73
C THR A 25 12.66 11.29 0.46
N VAL A 26 13.54 10.61 -0.28
CA VAL A 26 13.48 9.16 -0.50
C VAL A 26 14.37 8.48 0.53
N TYR A 27 13.88 7.40 1.13
CA TYR A 27 14.57 6.65 2.19
C TYR A 27 14.80 5.21 1.76
N SER A 28 15.86 4.57 2.25
CA SER A 28 16.02 3.15 1.99
C SER A 28 14.98 2.33 2.78
N VAL A 29 14.58 1.16 2.26
CA VAL A 29 13.73 0.22 3.01
C VAL A 29 14.39 -0.18 4.33
N ASN A 30 15.72 -0.24 4.37
CA ASN A 30 16.47 -0.48 5.61
C ASN A 30 16.31 0.66 6.63
N ALA A 31 16.22 1.91 6.18
CA ALA A 31 15.97 3.05 7.06
C ALA A 31 14.55 2.98 7.65
N LEU A 32 13.54 2.62 6.85
CA LEU A 32 12.19 2.34 7.33
C LEU A 32 12.19 1.21 8.36
N TYR A 33 12.83 0.08 8.05
CA TYR A 33 12.93 -1.04 8.97
C TYR A 33 13.58 -0.64 10.29
N SER A 34 14.70 0.07 10.25
CA SER A 34 15.43 0.49 11.47
C SER A 34 14.58 1.43 12.32
N TYR A 35 13.92 2.40 11.68
CA TYR A 35 12.99 3.30 12.36
C TYR A 35 11.83 2.56 13.05
N LEU A 36 11.25 1.55 12.38
CA LEU A 36 10.20 0.73 12.96
C LEU A 36 10.73 -0.13 14.12
N MET A 37 11.93 -0.69 14.02
CA MET A 37 12.52 -1.43 15.15
C MET A 37 12.73 -0.52 16.36
N ASP A 38 13.28 0.67 16.17
CA ASP A 38 13.51 1.63 17.25
C ASP A 38 12.19 2.08 17.89
N THR A 39 11.16 2.35 17.08
CA THR A 39 9.85 2.82 17.56
C THR A 39 9.11 1.76 18.38
N PHE A 40 9.20 0.48 17.99
CA PHE A 40 8.53 -0.62 18.69
C PHE A 40 9.36 -1.20 19.86
N ASP A 41 10.61 -0.78 20.03
CA ASP A 41 11.42 -1.08 21.23
C ASP A 41 11.17 -0.07 22.36
N GLU A 42 10.46 1.04 22.09
CA GLU A 42 10.06 2.00 23.10
C GLU A 42 9.06 1.39 24.09
N LEU A 43 9.19 1.76 25.38
CA LEU A 43 8.42 1.16 26.48
C LEU A 43 6.90 1.18 26.26
N THR A 44 6.40 2.21 25.59
CA THR A 44 4.96 2.36 25.33
C THR A 44 4.44 1.35 24.33
N GLN A 45 5.27 0.90 23.38
CA GLN A 45 4.88 0.05 22.25
C GLN A 45 5.34 -1.40 22.40
N MET A 46 5.83 -1.78 23.59
CA MET A 46 6.30 -3.15 23.87
C MET A 46 5.18 -4.20 23.83
N ASP A 47 3.91 -3.80 23.94
CA ASP A 47 2.75 -4.67 23.83
C ASP A 47 2.23 -4.81 22.38
N ASP A 48 2.67 -3.93 21.48
CA ASP A 48 2.34 -3.99 20.07
C ASP A 48 3.20 -5.01 19.32
N GLN A 49 2.58 -5.66 18.34
CA GLN A 49 3.29 -6.60 17.47
C GLN A 49 4.14 -5.85 16.44
N ILE A 50 5.38 -6.29 16.26
CA ILE A 50 6.32 -5.69 15.30
C ILE A 50 5.77 -5.76 13.86
N PRO A 51 5.80 -4.66 13.08
CA PRO A 51 5.17 -4.60 11.77
C PRO A 51 5.96 -5.23 10.63
N MET A 52 7.29 -5.28 10.74
CA MET A 52 8.17 -5.68 9.65
C MET A 52 9.27 -6.62 10.14
N SER A 53 9.60 -7.64 9.36
CA SER A 53 10.73 -8.55 9.61
C SER A 53 11.72 -8.50 8.46
N ALA A 54 13.02 -8.58 8.75
CA ALA A 54 14.07 -8.63 7.74
C ALA A 54 14.51 -10.08 7.47
N GLN A 55 14.46 -10.52 6.22
CA GLN A 55 14.92 -11.84 5.77
C GLN A 55 16.35 -11.76 5.27
N THR A 56 16.68 -10.67 4.58
CA THR A 56 18.04 -10.29 4.17
C THR A 56 18.18 -8.78 4.35
N PRO A 57 19.40 -8.20 4.25
CA PRO A 57 19.58 -6.75 4.34
C PRO A 57 18.81 -5.93 3.28
N THR A 58 18.27 -6.58 2.25
CA THR A 58 17.53 -5.95 1.14
C THR A 58 16.16 -6.59 0.89
N SER A 59 15.69 -7.48 1.78
CA SER A 59 14.40 -8.15 1.65
C SER A 59 13.68 -8.14 2.99
N TYR A 60 12.47 -7.58 2.95
CA TYR A 60 11.66 -7.31 4.13
C TYR A 60 10.24 -7.85 3.93
N THR A 61 9.62 -8.26 5.02
CA THR A 61 8.25 -8.78 5.03
C THR A 61 7.40 -8.00 6.03
N MET A 62 6.31 -7.41 5.55
CA MET A 62 5.24 -6.90 6.40
C MET A 62 4.48 -8.07 7.03
N THR A 63 4.28 -8.01 8.34
CA THR A 63 3.71 -9.11 9.15
C THR A 63 2.70 -8.59 10.16
N ASN A 64 2.04 -9.50 10.88
CA ASN A 64 1.14 -9.19 12.01
C ASN A 64 -0.05 -8.28 11.65
N GLY A 65 -0.51 -8.36 10.40
CA GLY A 65 -1.65 -7.59 9.91
C GLY A 65 -1.36 -6.10 9.70
N TRP A 66 -0.10 -5.66 9.77
CA TRP A 66 0.26 -4.26 9.50
C TRP A 66 0.21 -3.95 8.03
N TYR A 67 -0.52 -2.91 7.65
CA TYR A 67 -0.67 -2.43 6.28
C TYR A 67 0.34 -1.33 5.97
N ILE A 68 1.07 -1.45 4.86
CA ILE A 68 1.92 -0.37 4.34
C ILE A 68 1.18 0.32 3.19
N ARG A 69 0.91 1.62 3.34
CA ARG A 69 0.20 2.38 2.30
C ARG A 69 1.07 2.60 1.08
N GLN A 70 0.39 2.66 -0.07
CA GLN A 70 1.05 2.75 -1.37
C GLN A 70 1.82 4.06 -1.55
N ASP A 71 1.29 5.16 -1.00
CA ASP A 71 1.91 6.47 -0.99
C ASP A 71 3.32 6.44 -0.35
N LEU A 72 3.49 5.72 0.76
CA LEU A 72 4.78 5.55 1.42
C LEU A 72 5.75 4.76 0.56
N THR A 73 5.29 3.70 -0.10
CA THR A 73 6.16 2.85 -0.93
C THR A 73 6.82 3.60 -2.09
N GLN A 74 6.20 4.68 -2.59
CA GLN A 74 6.76 5.51 -3.66
C GLN A 74 7.99 6.32 -3.23
N PHE A 75 8.22 6.49 -1.92
CA PHE A 75 9.36 7.21 -1.35
C PHE A 75 10.40 6.27 -0.71
N LEU A 76 10.43 5.01 -1.15
CA LEU A 76 11.36 4.00 -0.67
C LEU A 76 12.27 3.46 -1.78
N GLU A 77 13.53 3.18 -1.42
CA GLU A 77 14.59 2.69 -2.31
C GLU A 77 15.46 1.57 -1.67
N GLY A 78 16.35 0.94 -2.43
CA GLY A 78 17.40 0.05 -1.92
C GLY A 78 16.97 -1.29 -1.28
N GLY A 79 15.77 -1.80 -1.55
CA GLY A 79 15.30 -3.10 -1.01
C GLY A 79 13.92 -3.49 -1.52
N ALA A 80 13.49 -4.73 -1.27
CA ALA A 80 12.17 -5.26 -1.65
C ALA A 80 11.29 -5.51 -0.41
N ILE A 81 9.97 -5.32 -0.57
CA ILE A 81 8.97 -5.56 0.47
C ILE A 81 7.99 -6.60 -0.05
N GLN A 82 7.69 -7.62 0.75
CA GLN A 82 6.53 -8.50 0.54
C GLN A 82 5.58 -8.39 1.72
N THR A 83 4.29 -8.61 1.50
CA THR A 83 3.31 -8.68 2.58
C THR A 83 2.94 -10.13 2.86
N SER A 84 2.82 -10.50 4.13
CA SER A 84 2.40 -11.85 4.52
C SER A 84 1.28 -11.78 5.54
N GLY A 85 0.24 -12.58 5.31
CA GLY A 85 -0.89 -12.69 6.25
C GLY A 85 -2.05 -11.73 5.96
N TYR A 86 -2.06 -11.09 4.79
CA TYR A 86 -3.20 -10.28 4.36
C TYR A 86 -4.34 -11.15 3.78
N ALA A 87 -4.05 -12.39 3.37
CA ALA A 87 -4.98 -13.31 2.71
C ALA A 87 -6.37 -13.42 3.37
N ASP A 88 -6.43 -13.34 4.71
CA ASP A 88 -7.66 -13.51 5.49
C ASP A 88 -8.02 -12.25 6.30
N GLU A 89 -7.39 -11.11 6.04
CA GLU A 89 -7.54 -9.91 6.87
C GLU A 89 -7.66 -8.62 6.06
N ILE A 90 -7.01 -8.54 4.91
CA ILE A 90 -7.01 -7.33 4.08
C ILE A 90 -7.39 -7.74 2.67
N HIS A 91 -8.42 -7.09 2.16
CA HIS A 91 -8.97 -7.35 0.84
C HIS A 91 -8.83 -6.10 -0.04
N THR A 92 -8.50 -6.33 -1.30
CA THR A 92 -8.53 -5.35 -2.38
C THR A 92 -9.84 -5.49 -3.12
N LEU A 93 -10.58 -4.39 -3.22
CA LEU A 93 -11.86 -4.30 -3.90
C LEU A 93 -11.75 -3.30 -5.05
N ILE A 94 -12.11 -3.75 -6.26
CA ILE A 94 -12.23 -2.87 -7.43
C ILE A 94 -13.66 -2.38 -7.49
N LEU A 95 -13.85 -1.08 -7.70
CA LEU A 95 -15.15 -0.45 -7.78
C LEU A 95 -15.41 0.09 -9.19
N ASP A 96 -16.68 0.22 -9.55
CA ASP A 96 -17.15 0.89 -10.75
C ASP A 96 -18.45 1.69 -10.49
N GLY A 97 -19.23 1.91 -11.55
CA GLY A 97 -20.54 2.53 -11.44
C GLY A 97 -20.47 4.02 -11.12
N THR A 98 -21.29 4.48 -10.18
CA THR A 98 -21.29 5.89 -9.71
C THR A 98 -20.22 6.06 -8.63
N TYR A 99 -18.95 5.99 -9.03
CA TYR A 99 -17.83 6.10 -8.09
C TYR A 99 -17.65 7.54 -7.59
N ALA A 100 -17.77 7.72 -6.28
CA ALA A 100 -17.34 8.90 -5.53
C ALA A 100 -16.34 8.43 -4.47
N GLY A 101 -15.07 8.73 -4.69
CA GLY A 101 -13.97 8.15 -3.91
C GLY A 101 -13.75 8.79 -2.54
N PRO A 102 -13.16 8.05 -1.59
CA PRO A 102 -12.79 8.53 -0.26
C PRO A 102 -11.65 9.57 -0.29
N ASP A 103 -11.47 10.23 0.84
CA ASP A 103 -10.31 11.05 1.19
C ASP A 103 -9.60 10.55 2.47
N GLU A 104 -8.55 11.26 2.88
CA GLU A 104 -7.73 10.90 4.06
C GLU A 104 -8.54 10.83 5.37
N ALA A 105 -9.65 11.57 5.48
CA ALA A 105 -10.48 11.53 6.69
C ALA A 105 -11.31 10.24 6.79
N ASN A 106 -11.44 9.49 5.70
CA ASN A 106 -12.14 8.21 5.69
C ASN A 106 -11.24 7.02 6.07
N ILE A 107 -9.92 7.20 6.18
CA ILE A 107 -9.02 6.12 6.59
C ILE A 107 -9.34 5.70 8.03
N GLY A 108 -9.53 4.41 8.24
CA GLY A 108 -9.95 3.81 9.51
C GLY A 108 -11.47 3.75 9.72
N GLU A 109 -12.27 4.43 8.88
CA GLU A 109 -13.73 4.39 8.98
C GLU A 109 -14.31 3.07 8.43
N GLN A 110 -15.49 2.71 8.93
CA GLN A 110 -16.16 1.47 8.53
C GLN A 110 -16.72 1.56 7.11
N VAL A 111 -16.23 0.69 6.24
CA VAL A 111 -16.82 0.39 4.93
C VAL A 111 -18.03 -0.49 5.13
N THR A 112 -19.08 -0.24 4.35
CA THR A 112 -20.31 -1.01 4.32
C THR A 112 -20.56 -1.61 2.94
N ASP A 113 -21.13 -2.81 2.93
CA ASP A 113 -21.65 -3.56 1.79
C ASP A 113 -23.17 -3.66 1.96
N ASP A 114 -23.94 -3.00 1.09
CA ASP A 114 -25.40 -2.95 1.15
C ASP A 114 -25.92 -2.54 2.54
N SER A 115 -25.25 -1.56 3.16
CA SER A 115 -25.51 -1.06 4.53
C SER A 115 -25.08 -1.98 5.68
N SER A 116 -24.33 -3.03 5.42
CA SER A 116 -23.74 -3.91 6.44
C SER A 116 -22.25 -3.63 6.58
N ASP A 117 -21.76 -3.41 7.80
CA ASP A 117 -20.34 -3.17 8.04
C ASP A 117 -19.50 -4.38 7.63
N VAL A 118 -18.46 -4.15 6.81
CA VAL A 118 -17.54 -5.20 6.34
C VAL A 118 -16.14 -5.06 6.93
N GLY A 119 -15.71 -3.85 7.25
CA GLY A 119 -14.35 -3.61 7.69
C GLY A 119 -13.89 -2.16 7.62
N ALA A 120 -12.71 -1.87 8.15
CA ALA A 120 -12.14 -0.53 8.13
C ALA A 120 -11.41 -0.25 6.80
N LEU A 121 -11.56 0.96 6.25
CA LEU A 121 -10.77 1.40 5.10
C LEU A 121 -9.30 1.61 5.51
N LEU A 122 -8.37 1.00 4.79
CA LEU A 122 -6.92 1.12 5.05
C LEU A 122 -6.21 2.04 4.05
N ASP A 123 -6.66 2.03 2.81
CA ASP A 123 -6.06 2.79 1.71
C ASP A 123 -7.02 2.83 0.51
N TYR A 124 -6.75 3.71 -0.44
CA TYR A 124 -7.54 3.84 -1.65
C TYR A 124 -6.70 4.35 -2.82
N ASP A 125 -7.12 4.01 -4.04
CA ASP A 125 -6.67 4.64 -5.27
C ASP A 125 -7.90 5.10 -6.04
N ASN A 126 -8.17 6.41 -6.00
CA ASN A 126 -9.31 7.01 -6.69
C ASN A 126 -9.15 7.05 -8.22
N THR A 127 -7.93 6.91 -8.73
CA THR A 127 -7.66 6.85 -10.17
C THR A 127 -7.95 5.45 -10.71
N ALA A 128 -7.52 4.42 -9.98
CA ALA A 128 -7.78 3.02 -10.31
C ALA A 128 -9.15 2.53 -9.80
N GLN A 129 -9.85 3.32 -8.98
CA GLN A 129 -11.11 2.97 -8.30
C GLN A 129 -10.96 1.70 -7.44
N VAL A 130 -9.91 1.67 -6.61
CA VAL A 130 -9.58 0.53 -5.77
C VAL A 130 -9.60 0.91 -4.30
N TRP A 131 -10.26 0.11 -3.46
CA TRP A 131 -10.21 0.24 -2.00
C TRP A 131 -9.49 -0.95 -1.37
N PHE A 132 -8.72 -0.67 -0.32
CA PHE A 132 -8.08 -1.67 0.51
C PHE A 132 -8.79 -1.68 1.86
N VAL A 133 -9.48 -2.77 2.16
CA VAL A 133 -10.38 -2.88 3.31
C VAL A 133 -9.88 -3.97 4.24
N ARG A 134 -9.77 -3.66 5.53
CA ARG A 134 -9.52 -4.68 6.56
C ARG A 134 -10.82 -5.39 6.88
N VAL A 135 -11.04 -6.54 6.26
CA VAL A 135 -12.21 -7.38 6.53
C VAL A 135 -11.94 -8.26 7.74
N GLY A 136 -12.92 -8.35 8.65
CA GLY A 136 -12.81 -9.22 9.81
C GLY A 136 -12.86 -10.71 9.41
N GLY A 137 -11.70 -11.33 9.18
CA GLY A 137 -11.59 -12.74 8.76
C GLY A 137 -11.74 -12.94 7.25
N SER A 138 -11.84 -14.20 6.79
CA SER A 138 -11.87 -14.60 5.37
C SER A 138 -13.16 -14.22 4.60
N THR A 139 -13.81 -13.11 4.97
CA THR A 139 -15.05 -12.65 4.33
C THR A 139 -14.72 -11.97 3.00
N VAL A 140 -15.13 -12.59 1.91
CA VAL A 140 -15.07 -11.99 0.57
C VAL A 140 -16.25 -11.02 0.42
N ILE A 141 -15.97 -9.76 0.10
CA ILE A 141 -16.95 -8.81 -0.39
C ILE A 141 -17.33 -9.24 -1.81
N ALA A 142 -18.62 -9.48 -2.05
CA ALA A 142 -19.13 -10.03 -3.29
C ALA A 142 -19.28 -8.98 -4.39
N ASP A 143 -19.39 -9.44 -5.64
CA ASP A 143 -19.70 -8.58 -6.78
C ASP A 143 -21.11 -7.99 -6.73
N GLY A 144 -21.29 -6.81 -7.35
CA GLY A 144 -22.60 -6.18 -7.54
C GLY A 144 -23.23 -5.57 -6.29
N SER A 145 -22.51 -5.53 -5.19
CA SER A 145 -22.86 -4.82 -3.96
C SER A 145 -22.63 -3.32 -4.05
N VAL A 146 -23.45 -2.52 -3.36
CA VAL A 146 -23.21 -1.08 -3.20
C VAL A 146 -22.29 -0.88 -2.00
N MET A 147 -21.14 -0.27 -2.24
CA MET A 147 -20.15 0.06 -1.23
C MET A 147 -20.31 1.51 -0.79
N SER A 148 -20.19 1.76 0.51
CA SER A 148 -20.14 3.12 1.08
C SER A 148 -19.34 3.17 2.38
N ILE A 149 -19.08 4.36 2.91
CA ILE A 149 -18.35 4.55 4.18
C ILE A 149 -19.26 5.16 5.23
N ASN A 150 -19.33 4.55 6.40
CA ASN A 150 -20.03 5.10 7.55
C ASN A 150 -19.42 6.45 7.93
N GLY A 151 -20.27 7.47 8.08
CA GLY A 151 -19.85 8.83 8.38
C GLY A 151 -19.66 9.72 7.16
N ASP A 152 -19.62 9.15 5.95
CA ASP A 152 -19.61 9.91 4.70
C ASP A 152 -20.44 9.24 3.60
N ALA A 153 -21.74 9.57 3.58
CA ALA A 153 -22.68 9.08 2.56
C ALA A 153 -22.38 9.63 1.15
N GLY A 154 -21.43 10.56 1.00
CA GLY A 154 -20.94 11.04 -0.29
C GLY A 154 -19.95 10.07 -0.94
N VAL A 155 -19.32 9.19 -0.17
CA VAL A 155 -18.38 8.18 -0.65
C VAL A 155 -19.12 6.89 -0.99
N THR A 156 -19.07 6.49 -2.26
CA THR A 156 -19.78 5.31 -2.75
C THR A 156 -19.15 4.75 -4.02
N GLY A 157 -19.38 3.47 -4.28
CA GLY A 157 -19.06 2.80 -5.54
C GLY A 157 -19.73 1.43 -5.59
N ASP A 158 -19.81 0.85 -6.78
CA ASP A 158 -20.39 -0.49 -6.95
C ASP A 158 -19.24 -1.52 -7.04
N ALA A 159 -19.33 -2.65 -6.35
CA ALA A 159 -18.29 -3.69 -6.37
C ALA A 159 -18.18 -4.32 -7.77
N SER A 160 -17.04 -4.11 -8.45
CA SER A 160 -16.75 -4.58 -9.81
C SER A 160 -16.04 -5.93 -9.81
N GLY A 161 -16.67 -6.92 -9.17
CA GLY A 161 -16.13 -8.26 -8.96
C GLY A 161 -15.86 -8.57 -7.49
N ASP A 162 -15.70 -9.87 -7.20
CA ASP A 162 -15.35 -10.34 -5.86
C ASP A 162 -14.03 -9.72 -5.39
N SER A 163 -13.99 -9.26 -4.14
CA SER A 163 -12.74 -8.82 -3.53
C SER A 163 -11.68 -9.93 -3.53
N VAL A 164 -10.43 -9.54 -3.71
CA VAL A 164 -9.27 -10.44 -3.67
C VAL A 164 -8.37 -10.09 -2.48
N THR A 165 -7.40 -10.95 -2.18
CA THR A 165 -6.44 -10.65 -1.10
C THR A 165 -5.66 -9.35 -1.35
N GLY A 166 -5.36 -8.60 -0.29
CA GLY A 166 -4.46 -7.45 -0.35
C GLY A 166 -2.98 -7.81 -0.48
N GLU A 167 -2.62 -9.11 -0.52
CA GLU A 167 -1.21 -9.51 -0.57
C GLU A 167 -0.49 -8.95 -1.81
N ALA A 168 0.63 -8.26 -1.55
CA ALA A 168 1.44 -7.58 -2.54
C ALA A 168 2.93 -7.89 -2.40
N ILE A 169 3.64 -7.76 -3.53
CA ILE A 169 5.10 -7.76 -3.59
C ILE A 169 5.57 -6.48 -4.27
N PHE A 170 6.47 -5.78 -3.62
CA PHE A 170 7.17 -4.61 -4.12
C PHE A 170 8.62 -4.97 -4.40
N ALA A 171 8.99 -4.98 -5.68
CA ALA A 171 10.35 -5.21 -6.13
C ALA A 171 11.09 -3.89 -6.31
N ASN A 172 12.42 -3.95 -6.29
CA ASN A 172 13.26 -2.78 -6.50
C ASN A 172 13.96 -2.83 -7.86
N PRO A 173 13.37 -2.24 -8.90
CA PRO A 173 14.11 -1.95 -10.11
C PRO A 173 15.01 -0.72 -9.88
N TYR A 174 16.27 -0.84 -10.27
CA TYR A 174 17.25 0.23 -10.17
C TYR A 174 18.20 0.23 -11.36
N THR A 175 18.82 1.38 -11.59
CA THR A 175 19.77 1.60 -12.68
C THR A 175 21.21 1.59 -12.16
N LEU A 176 22.13 1.02 -12.95
CA LEU A 176 23.56 0.96 -12.63
C LEU A 176 24.39 1.59 -13.75
N GLY A 177 25.64 1.91 -13.42
CA GLY A 177 26.62 2.42 -14.39
C GLY A 177 26.49 3.92 -14.64
N SER A 178 26.94 4.37 -15.82
CA SER A 178 26.88 5.78 -16.22
C SER A 178 25.82 5.97 -17.29
N ILE A 179 24.89 6.90 -17.03
CA ILE A 179 23.88 7.34 -18.00
C ILE A 179 24.30 8.72 -18.52
N ASN A 180 24.14 8.96 -19.82
CA ASN A 180 24.44 10.27 -20.42
C ASN A 180 23.27 11.24 -20.18
N GLY A 181 23.51 12.29 -19.40
CA GLY A 181 22.48 13.28 -19.04
C GLY A 181 21.43 12.72 -18.08
N SER A 182 20.19 13.21 -18.20
CA SER A 182 19.05 12.80 -17.37
C SER A 182 17.90 12.32 -18.27
N PRO A 183 18.05 11.17 -18.95
CA PRO A 183 16.99 10.66 -19.82
C PRO A 183 15.75 10.26 -19.01
N SER A 184 14.58 10.37 -19.62
CA SER A 184 13.36 9.80 -19.06
C SER A 184 13.42 8.28 -19.13
N MET A 185 13.24 7.63 -17.98
CA MET A 185 13.14 6.17 -17.87
C MET A 185 11.68 5.79 -17.70
N TYR A 186 11.24 4.78 -18.43
CA TYR A 186 9.85 4.33 -18.47
C TYR A 186 9.74 2.89 -18.02
N ILE A 187 8.68 2.58 -17.27
CA ILE A 187 8.33 1.22 -16.87
C ILE A 187 6.95 0.93 -17.43
N TYR A 188 6.82 -0.24 -18.05
CA TYR A 188 5.54 -0.75 -18.52
C TYR A 188 5.14 -1.94 -17.65
N GLN A 189 3.87 -2.00 -17.27
CA GLN A 189 3.27 -3.17 -16.61
C GLN A 189 2.01 -3.54 -17.39
N ASP A 190 1.88 -4.81 -17.75
CA ASP A 190 0.79 -5.33 -18.59
C ASP A 190 0.56 -4.52 -19.88
N GLY A 191 1.66 -4.10 -20.52
CA GLY A 191 1.61 -3.32 -21.76
C GLY A 191 1.19 -1.85 -21.59
N VAL A 192 0.95 -1.38 -20.36
CA VAL A 192 0.59 0.01 -20.06
C VAL A 192 1.77 0.74 -19.44
N LEU A 193 2.04 1.97 -19.91
CA LEU A 193 3.04 2.85 -19.31
C LEU A 193 2.54 3.30 -17.93
N ILE A 194 3.31 3.03 -16.88
CA ILE A 194 2.97 3.52 -15.54
C ILE A 194 3.38 4.98 -15.39
N THR A 195 2.58 5.76 -14.67
CA THR A 195 2.88 7.16 -14.37
C THR A 195 4.13 7.23 -13.50
N SER A 196 5.18 7.90 -13.98
CA SER A 196 6.43 8.03 -13.22
C SER A 196 6.24 8.92 -11.99
N TRP A 197 6.51 8.37 -10.81
CA TRP A 197 6.74 9.14 -9.58
C TRP A 197 8.25 9.37 -9.31
N TRP A 198 9.12 8.74 -10.09
CA TRP A 198 10.56 8.94 -10.05
C TRP A 198 11.03 10.07 -10.96
N SER A 199 12.21 10.60 -10.65
CA SER A 199 12.85 11.64 -11.44
C SER A 199 13.57 11.09 -12.68
N ALA A 200 13.86 11.96 -13.65
CA ALA A 200 14.63 11.59 -14.84
C ALA A 200 16.10 11.27 -14.50
N GLY A 201 16.72 10.38 -15.27
CA GLY A 201 18.07 9.90 -15.03
C GLY A 201 18.09 8.53 -14.36
N HIS A 202 18.97 8.37 -13.38
CA HIS A 202 19.02 7.16 -12.57
C HIS A 202 17.76 7.06 -11.70
N PHE A 203 17.21 5.86 -11.60
CA PHE A 203 16.17 5.55 -10.62
C PHE A 203 16.59 4.34 -9.77
N ASP A 204 16.09 4.34 -8.54
CA ASP A 204 16.07 3.26 -7.55
C ASP A 204 14.74 3.46 -6.80
N ILE A 205 13.79 2.56 -7.00
CA ILE A 205 12.42 2.71 -6.48
C ILE A 205 11.87 1.37 -6.05
N LEU A 206 10.85 1.40 -5.18
CA LEU A 206 9.94 0.28 -5.05
C LEU A 206 8.83 0.34 -6.10
N LEU A 207 8.59 -0.79 -6.75
CA LEU A 207 7.52 -1.00 -7.72
C LEU A 207 6.68 -2.19 -7.29
N LYS A 208 5.36 -2.01 -7.16
CA LYS A 208 4.44 -3.14 -6.94
C LYS A 208 4.45 -4.03 -8.19
N VAL A 209 4.81 -5.31 -8.02
CA VAL A 209 4.88 -6.30 -9.12
C VAL A 209 3.83 -7.41 -8.99
N LYS A 210 3.26 -7.55 -7.80
CA LYS A 210 2.23 -8.55 -7.48
C LYS A 210 1.17 -7.90 -6.58
N GLU A 211 -0.09 -8.22 -6.81
CA GLU A 211 -1.25 -7.78 -6.04
C GLU A 211 -2.34 -8.86 -6.14
N GLY A 212 -3.14 -9.08 -5.09
CA GLY A 212 -4.19 -10.12 -5.19
C GLY A 212 -3.66 -11.55 -5.28
N GLY A 213 -2.38 -11.79 -4.95
CA GLY A 213 -1.75 -13.07 -5.24
C GLY A 213 -1.45 -13.30 -6.73
N VAL A 214 -1.67 -12.30 -7.60
CA VAL A 214 -1.46 -12.36 -9.06
C VAL A 214 -0.34 -11.41 -9.48
N ASP A 215 0.51 -11.85 -10.41
CA ASP A 215 1.53 -10.97 -11.01
C ASP A 215 0.84 -9.90 -11.85
N ILE A 216 1.23 -8.63 -11.66
CA ILE A 216 0.62 -7.51 -12.38
C ILE A 216 1.00 -7.56 -13.86
N ASP A 217 2.20 -8.02 -14.19
CA ASP A 217 2.61 -8.17 -15.59
C ASP A 217 2.21 -9.54 -16.15
N SER A 218 1.68 -9.55 -17.38
CA SER A 218 1.24 -10.78 -18.05
C SER A 218 2.39 -11.68 -18.53
N LYS A 219 3.66 -11.31 -18.28
CA LYS A 219 4.88 -12.02 -18.69
C LYS A 219 4.94 -12.32 -20.19
N LYS A 220 4.16 -11.61 -21.01
CA LYS A 220 4.13 -11.78 -22.46
C LYS A 220 5.16 -10.86 -23.09
N ILE A 221 6.24 -11.45 -23.60
CA ILE A 221 7.25 -10.79 -24.45
C ILE A 221 6.74 -10.75 -25.89
#